data_AF-T0LL57-F1
#
_entry.id   AF-T0LL57-F1
#
_cell.length_a   1.000
_cell.length_b   1.000
_cell.length_c   1.000
_cell.angle_alpha   90.00
_cell.angle_beta   90.00
_cell.angle_gamma   90.00
#
_symmetry.space_group_name_H-M   'P 1'
#
loop_
_entity.id
_entity.type
_entity.pdbx_description
1 polymer ?
#
loop_
_entity_poly.entity_id
_entity_poly.type
_entity_poly.pdbx_seq_one_letter_code
_entity_poly.pdbx_strand_id
1 'polypeptide(L)'
;MNLRQIVMNFIGKRMLYVWSVYFSHNIIIEQQREALISTEKFVSLNLKDIESVSSKEKLWDIAIQNCQSNEGLILEFGVYKGESINYIARRLPKDLIYGFDSFEGLPEFWRNGLPKGSFKIENIKKIKLR
;
A
#
# COMPACT_ATOMS: atom_id res chain seq x y z
N MET A 1 34.86 -20.59 -31.66
CA MET A 1 33.62 -20.51 -30.85
C MET A 1 32.69 -21.62 -31.34
N ASN A 2 32.20 -22.53 -30.48
CA ASN A 2 31.40 -23.67 -30.95
C ASN A 2 29.93 -23.29 -31.23
N LEU A 3 29.24 -24.11 -32.01
CA LEU A 3 27.86 -23.87 -32.47
C LEU A 3 26.87 -23.63 -31.32
N ARG A 4 27.03 -24.33 -30.19
CA ARG A 4 26.21 -24.15 -28.99
C ARG A 4 26.38 -22.77 -28.38
N GLN A 5 27.61 -22.24 -28.36
CA GLN A 5 27.89 -20.89 -27.85
C GLN A 5 27.25 -19.80 -28.74
N ILE A 6 27.26 -20.00 -30.05
CA ILE A 6 26.62 -19.08 -31.02
C ILE A 6 25.11 -19.07 -30.83
N VAL A 7 24.49 -20.24 -30.73
CA VAL A 7 23.05 -20.39 -30.52
C VAL A 7 22.61 -19.77 -29.18
N MET A 8 23.35 -20.03 -28.09
CA MET A 8 23.03 -19.45 -26.78
C MET A 8 23.18 -17.92 -26.76
N ASN A 9 24.20 -17.36 -27.43
CA ASN A 9 24.33 -15.91 -27.56
C ASN A 9 23.21 -15.28 -28.40
N PHE A 10 22.77 -15.94 -29.46
CA PHE A 10 21.67 -15.46 -30.30
C PHE A 10 20.34 -15.50 -29.56
N ILE A 11 20.05 -16.61 -28.87
CA ILE A 11 18.86 -16.75 -28.02
C ILE A 11 18.90 -15.70 -26.90
N GLY A 12 20.02 -15.56 -26.19
CA GLY A 12 20.18 -14.58 -25.12
C GLY A 12 19.96 -13.13 -25.59
N LYS A 13 20.54 -12.73 -26.71
CA LYS A 13 20.32 -11.40 -27.30
C LYS A 13 18.87 -11.18 -27.71
N ARG A 14 18.22 -12.19 -28.30
CA ARG A 14 16.82 -12.11 -28.70
C ARG A 14 15.88 -12.09 -27.50
N MET A 15 16.21 -12.80 -26.44
CA MET A 15 15.49 -12.76 -25.16
C MET A 15 15.64 -11.41 -24.48
N LEU A 16 16.84 -10.83 -24.44
CA LEU A 16 17.08 -9.49 -23.92
C LEU A 16 16.37 -8.41 -24.76
N TYR A 17 16.34 -8.57 -26.08
CA TYR A 17 15.59 -7.66 -26.96
C TYR A 17 14.09 -7.77 -26.74
N VAL A 18 13.53 -8.99 -26.69
CA VAL A 18 12.12 -9.22 -26.39
C VAL A 18 11.79 -8.71 -24.99
N TRP A 19 12.61 -9.01 -23.99
CA TRP A 19 12.42 -8.53 -22.62
C TRP A 19 12.48 -7.01 -22.55
N SER A 20 13.48 -6.39 -23.20
CA SER A 20 13.60 -4.94 -23.35
C SER A 20 12.35 -4.37 -24.01
N VAL A 21 11.94 -4.84 -25.19
CA VAL A 21 10.76 -4.33 -25.90
C VAL A 21 9.47 -4.54 -25.09
N TYR A 22 9.26 -5.69 -24.46
CA TYR A 22 8.03 -5.93 -23.70
C TYR A 22 7.97 -5.15 -22.38
N PHE A 23 9.09 -5.01 -21.66
CA PHE A 23 9.11 -4.24 -20.41
C PHE A 23 9.16 -2.72 -20.66
N SER A 24 10.00 -2.25 -21.58
CA SER A 24 10.21 -0.81 -21.83
C SER A 24 9.00 -0.10 -22.44
N HIS A 25 8.06 -0.83 -23.05
CA HIS A 25 6.81 -0.25 -23.57
C HIS A 25 5.65 -0.37 -22.58
N ASN A 26 5.85 -0.97 -21.39
CA ASN A 26 4.82 -1.04 -20.37
C ASN A 26 4.91 0.14 -19.41
N ILE A 27 4.20 1.21 -19.73
CA ILE A 27 4.18 2.45 -18.96
C ILE A 27 3.78 2.25 -17.49
N ILE A 28 2.95 1.24 -17.17
CA ILE A 28 2.52 0.97 -15.80
C ILE A 28 3.70 0.45 -14.96
N ILE A 29 4.54 -0.40 -15.54
CA ILE A 29 5.71 -0.95 -14.86
C ILE A 29 6.73 0.16 -14.60
N GLU A 30 7.02 0.99 -15.59
CA GLU A 30 7.95 2.11 -15.42
C GLU A 30 7.42 3.14 -14.40
N GLN A 31 6.11 3.43 -14.39
CA GLN A 31 5.50 4.28 -13.35
C GLN A 31 5.67 3.69 -11.94
N GLN A 32 5.49 2.37 -11.77
CA GLN A 32 5.70 1.71 -10.48
C GLN A 32 7.18 1.75 -10.06
N ARG A 33 8.10 1.59 -11.03
CA ARG A 33 9.53 1.67 -10.78
C ARG A 33 9.95 3.06 -10.31
N GLU A 34 9.50 4.11 -11.00
CA GLU A 34 9.79 5.49 -10.62
C GLU A 34 9.16 5.84 -9.26
N ALA A 35 7.94 5.36 -8.99
CA ALA A 35 7.34 5.51 -7.66
C ALA A 35 8.22 4.87 -6.58
N LEU A 36 8.69 3.64 -6.78
CA LEU A 36 9.57 2.94 -5.84
C LEU A 36 10.91 3.67 -5.63
N ILE A 37 11.57 4.10 -6.70
CA ILE A 37 12.83 4.86 -6.63
C ILE A 37 12.63 6.17 -5.85
N SER A 38 11.54 6.88 -6.11
CA SER A 38 11.23 8.13 -5.41
C SER A 38 10.97 7.91 -3.92
N THR A 39 10.24 6.83 -3.56
CA THR A 39 10.00 6.44 -2.17
C THR A 39 11.30 6.02 -1.48
N GLU A 40 12.13 5.20 -2.13
CA GLU A 40 13.42 4.77 -1.57
C GLU A 40 14.30 5.98 -1.26
N LYS A 41 14.41 6.93 -2.20
CA LYS A 41 15.18 8.15 -2.00
C LYS A 41 14.65 8.98 -0.84
N PHE A 42 13.33 9.08 -0.69
CA PHE A 42 12.74 9.79 0.46
C PHE A 42 13.07 9.08 1.78
N VAL A 43 12.92 7.75 1.84
CA VAL A 43 13.17 6.95 3.03
C VAL A 43 14.65 7.02 3.44
N SER A 44 15.57 6.82 2.50
CA SER A 44 17.01 6.83 2.78
C SER A 44 17.52 8.19 3.25
N LEU A 45 16.95 9.29 2.73
CA LEU A 45 17.34 10.65 3.13
C LEU A 45 16.70 11.10 4.44
N ASN A 46 15.45 10.73 4.71
CA ASN A 46 14.67 11.33 5.82
C ASN A 46 14.40 10.37 6.98
N LEU A 47 14.40 9.05 6.76
CA LEU A 47 13.91 8.06 7.72
C LEU A 47 14.96 6.99 8.07
N LYS A 48 16.27 7.31 7.94
CA LYS A 48 17.39 6.37 8.14
C LYS A 48 17.43 5.69 9.51
N ASP A 49 16.89 6.36 10.54
CA ASP A 49 16.89 5.90 11.93
C ASP A 49 15.55 5.25 12.33
N ILE A 50 14.65 5.03 11.36
CA ILE A 50 13.33 4.42 11.59
C ILE A 50 13.36 2.97 11.08
N GLU A 51 13.04 2.04 11.99
CA GLU A 51 12.94 0.63 11.64
C GLU A 51 11.72 0.37 10.74
N SER A 52 11.94 -0.34 9.62
CA SER A 52 10.84 -0.82 8.80
C SER A 52 10.12 -1.97 9.50
N VAL A 53 8.79 -1.92 9.49
CA VAL A 53 7.96 -3.00 10.06
C VAL A 53 7.47 -3.96 8.97
N SER A 54 7.31 -5.23 9.34
CA SER A 54 6.92 -6.30 8.42
C SER A 54 5.40 -6.47 8.26
N SER A 55 4.60 -5.82 9.11
CA SER A 55 3.14 -5.90 9.05
C SER A 55 2.47 -4.59 9.46
N LYS A 56 1.24 -4.40 8.95
CA LYS A 56 0.39 -3.27 9.32
C LYS A 56 0.00 -3.29 10.80
N GLU A 57 -0.15 -4.47 11.39
CA GLU A 57 -0.45 -4.64 12.81
C GLU A 57 0.68 -4.07 13.68
N LYS A 58 1.93 -4.38 13.32
CA LYS A 58 3.09 -3.84 14.05
C LYS A 58 3.19 -2.32 13.90
N LEU A 59 2.86 -1.78 12.72
CA LEU A 59 2.78 -0.33 12.51
C LEU A 59 1.75 0.30 13.46
N TRP A 60 0.55 -0.27 13.53
CA TRP A 60 -0.51 0.21 14.42
C TRP A 60 -0.12 0.11 15.89
N ASP A 61 0.53 -0.98 16.31
CA ASP A 61 1.04 -1.14 17.68
C ASP A 61 2.02 -0.02 18.05
N ILE A 62 2.98 0.29 17.16
CA ILE A 62 3.94 1.38 17.37
C ILE A 62 3.19 2.72 17.45
N ALA A 63 2.24 2.98 16.55
CA ALA A 63 1.46 4.22 16.58
C ALA A 63 0.70 4.38 17.91
N ILE A 64 0.01 3.32 18.36
CA ILE A 64 -0.72 3.30 19.63
C ILE A 64 0.22 3.56 20.82
N GLN A 65 1.40 2.91 20.86
CA GLN A 65 2.38 3.12 21.93
C GLN A 65 2.90 4.55 22.01
N ASN A 66 2.94 5.25 20.88
CA ASN A 66 3.38 6.65 20.81
C ASN A 66 2.23 7.65 21.02
N CYS A 67 0.97 7.19 21.04
CA CYS A 67 -0.17 8.03 21.41
C CYS A 67 -0.23 8.20 22.93
N GLN A 68 -0.09 9.43 23.43
CA GLN A 68 -0.11 9.76 24.87
C GLN A 68 -1.53 9.83 25.47
N SER A 69 -2.52 9.18 24.86
CA SER A 69 -3.92 9.32 25.24
C SER A 69 -4.27 8.38 26.39
N ASN A 70 -4.42 8.92 27.61
CA ASN A 70 -5.08 8.22 28.71
C ASN A 70 -6.58 8.54 28.82
N GLU A 71 -7.13 9.38 27.93
CA GLU A 71 -8.53 9.87 27.95
C GLU A 71 -8.89 10.69 26.68
N GLY A 72 -8.18 10.47 25.58
CA GLY A 72 -8.26 11.27 24.36
C GLY A 72 -9.26 10.74 23.34
N LEU A 73 -9.49 11.57 22.32
CA LEU A 73 -10.40 11.31 21.22
C LEU A 73 -9.62 10.78 20.02
N ILE A 74 -10.00 9.60 19.50
CA ILE A 74 -9.38 9.00 18.32
C ILE A 74 -10.35 9.07 17.14
N LEU A 75 -9.90 9.62 16.02
CA LEU A 75 -10.69 9.77 14.80
C LEU A 75 -10.01 9.05 13.64
N GLU A 76 -10.72 8.14 12.98
CA GLU A 76 -10.28 7.46 11.76
C GLU A 76 -11.11 7.94 10.56
N PHE A 77 -10.44 8.46 9.53
CA PHE A 77 -11.06 8.94 8.29
C PHE A 77 -10.75 7.98 7.15
N GLY A 78 -11.77 7.31 6.62
CA GLY A 78 -11.65 6.21 5.66
C GLY A 78 -11.46 4.87 6.37
N VAL A 79 -12.56 4.31 6.86
CA VAL A 79 -12.58 3.07 7.67
C VAL A 79 -12.71 1.81 6.80
N TYR A 80 -13.30 1.94 5.62
CA TYR A 80 -13.56 0.85 4.68
C TYR A 80 -14.27 -0.36 5.33
N LYS A 81 -13.54 -1.47 5.56
CA LYS A 81 -14.06 -2.71 6.16
C LYS A 81 -13.92 -2.75 7.69
N GLY A 82 -13.39 -1.69 8.30
CA GLY A 82 -13.23 -1.58 9.75
C GLY A 82 -12.05 -2.38 10.32
N GLU A 83 -11.06 -2.75 9.51
CA GLU A 83 -9.96 -3.58 10.00
C GLU A 83 -9.07 -2.84 11.02
N SER A 84 -8.57 -1.67 10.64
CA SER A 84 -7.75 -0.77 11.47
C SER A 84 -8.50 -0.30 12.70
N ILE A 85 -9.69 0.29 12.54
CA ILE A 85 -10.44 0.86 13.66
C ILE A 85 -10.75 -0.18 14.75
N ASN A 86 -11.13 -1.41 14.37
CA ASN A 86 -11.37 -2.48 15.32
C ASN A 86 -10.09 -2.96 15.99
N TYR A 87 -8.98 -2.99 15.24
CA TYR A 87 -7.69 -3.38 15.76
C TYR A 87 -7.24 -2.41 16.86
N ILE A 88 -7.41 -1.10 16.62
CA ILE A 88 -7.09 -0.03 17.55
C ILE A 88 -8.06 -0.05 18.75
N ALA A 89 -9.37 -0.12 18.52
CA ALA A 89 -10.39 -0.15 19.58
C ALA A 89 -10.22 -1.34 20.55
N ARG A 90 -9.70 -2.48 20.08
CA ARG A 90 -9.39 -3.60 20.98
C ARG A 90 -8.22 -3.35 21.91
N ARG A 91 -7.26 -2.50 21.51
CA ARG A 91 -6.05 -2.16 22.28
C ARG A 91 -6.24 -0.97 23.20
N LEU A 92 -7.20 -0.12 22.86
CA LEU A 92 -7.55 1.08 23.61
C LEU A 92 -8.99 0.98 24.11
N PRO A 93 -9.31 0.02 25.01
CA PRO A 93 -10.68 -0.26 25.42
C PRO A 93 -11.33 0.86 26.27
N LYS A 94 -10.55 1.86 26.68
CA LYS A 94 -11.01 3.00 27.48
C LYS A 94 -11.20 4.27 26.65
N ASP A 95 -10.55 4.36 25.49
CA ASP A 95 -10.62 5.53 24.63
C ASP A 95 -11.86 5.48 23.72
N LEU A 96 -12.34 6.67 23.35
CA LEU A 96 -13.46 6.82 22.44
C LEU A 96 -12.95 6.98 21.01
N ILE A 97 -13.41 6.10 20.12
CA ILE A 97 -12.94 6.02 18.74
C ILE A 97 -14.11 6.24 17.78
N TYR A 98 -13.99 7.23 16.90
CA TYR A 98 -14.97 7.50 15.85
C TYR A 98 -14.39 7.21 14.48
N GLY A 99 -15.15 6.47 13.68
CA GLY A 99 -14.84 6.18 12.29
C GLY A 99 -15.73 6.96 11.35
N PHE A 100 -15.13 7.63 10.36
CA PHE A 100 -15.83 8.36 9.31
C PHE A 100 -15.53 7.72 7.96
N ASP A 101 -16.56 7.39 7.21
CA ASP A 101 -16.44 6.89 5.83
C ASP A 101 -17.71 7.25 5.07
N SER A 102 -17.61 7.57 3.79
CA SER A 102 -18.80 7.75 2.94
C SER A 102 -19.47 6.41 2.62
N PHE A 103 -18.69 5.33 2.65
CA PHE A 103 -19.00 4.00 2.14
C PHE A 103 -19.32 3.96 0.63
N GLU A 104 -19.20 5.09 -0.06
CA GLU A 104 -19.41 5.23 -1.50
C GLU A 104 -18.16 4.92 -2.32
N GLY A 105 -17.01 4.76 -1.64
CA GLY A 105 -15.71 4.60 -2.26
C GLY A 105 -15.11 5.93 -2.72
N LEU A 106 -14.12 5.86 -3.62
CA LEU A 106 -13.45 7.06 -4.12
C LEU A 106 -14.42 8.01 -4.83
N PRO A 107 -14.37 9.33 -4.56
CA PRO A 107 -15.29 10.30 -5.16
C PRO A 107 -15.06 10.50 -6.66
N GLU A 108 -13.84 10.20 -7.13
CA GLU A 108 -13.40 10.35 -8.51
C GLU A 108 -12.35 9.30 -8.88
N PHE A 109 -11.95 9.30 -10.15
CA PHE A 109 -10.83 8.48 -10.61
C PHE A 109 -9.52 9.00 -10.01
N TRP A 110 -8.73 8.14 -9.36
CA TRP A 110 -7.42 8.52 -8.85
C TRP A 110 -6.28 8.07 -9.78
N ARG A 111 -6.29 6.81 -10.20
CA ARG A 111 -5.30 6.23 -11.11
C ARG A 111 -5.80 4.95 -11.77
N ASN A 112 -5.06 4.43 -12.73
CA ASN A 112 -5.33 3.13 -13.34
C ASN A 112 -5.48 2.04 -12.27
N GLY A 113 -6.58 1.27 -12.34
CA GLY A 113 -6.95 0.27 -11.34
C GLY A 113 -7.72 0.81 -10.12
N LEU A 114 -7.87 2.13 -9.99
CA LEU A 114 -8.63 2.81 -8.93
C LEU A 114 -9.62 3.85 -9.50
N PRO A 115 -10.67 3.42 -10.23
CA PRO A 115 -11.72 4.32 -10.71
C PRO A 115 -12.60 4.87 -9.58
N LYS A 116 -13.45 5.85 -9.90
CA LYS A 116 -14.53 6.32 -9.00
C LYS A 116 -15.33 5.15 -8.45
N GLY A 117 -15.65 5.19 -7.16
CA GLY A 117 -16.37 4.13 -6.46
C GLY A 117 -15.50 2.94 -6.03
N SER A 118 -14.20 2.96 -6.30
CA SER A 118 -13.28 1.97 -5.70
C SER A 118 -13.38 2.00 -4.18
N PHE A 119 -13.35 0.83 -3.54
CA PHE A 119 -13.56 0.65 -2.10
C PHE A 119 -15.00 0.88 -1.59
N LYS A 120 -15.99 1.05 -2.48
CA LYS A 120 -17.40 1.10 -2.09
C LYS A 120 -17.83 -0.14 -1.31
N ILE A 121 -18.62 0.06 -0.25
CA ILE A 121 -19.24 -1.03 0.52
C ILE A 121 -20.75 -1.00 0.30
N GLU A 122 -21.27 -2.02 -0.39
CA GLU A 122 -22.71 -2.09 -0.70
C GLU A 122 -23.58 -2.43 0.52
N ASN A 123 -23.03 -3.15 1.49
CA ASN A 123 -23.79 -3.60 2.66
C ASN A 123 -23.06 -3.27 3.96
N ILE A 124 -23.37 -2.08 4.48
CA ILE A 124 -22.79 -1.54 5.71
C ILE A 124 -23.03 -2.47 6.91
N LYS A 125 -24.13 -3.24 6.94
CA LYS A 125 -24.41 -4.19 8.03
C LYS A 125 -23.38 -5.32 8.14
N LYS A 126 -22.57 -5.55 7.10
CA LYS A 126 -21.48 -6.54 7.12
C LYS A 126 -20.19 -5.99 7.73
N ILE A 127 -20.09 -4.67 7.93
CA ILE A 127 -18.94 -4.06 8.59
C ILE A 127 -19.05 -4.41 10.07
N LYS A 128 -18.09 -5.18 10.55
CA LYS A 128 -17.94 -5.39 12.00
C LYS A 128 -17.32 -4.11 12.53
N LEU A 129 -18.00 -3.41 13.42
CA LEU A 129 -17.42 -2.34 14.24
C LEU A 129 -17.72 -2.71 15.69
N ARG A 130 -16.74 -2.53 16.57
CA ARG A 130 -16.88 -2.76 18.00
C ARG A 130 -17.69 -1.65 18.65
#